data_AF-A0A972FVF3-F1
#
_entry.id   AF-A0A972FVF3-F1
#
_cell.length_a   1.000
_cell.length_b   1.000
_cell.length_c   1.000
_cell.angle_alpha   90.00
_cell.angle_beta   90.00
_cell.angle_gamma   90.00
#
_symmetry.space_group_name_H-M   'P 1'
#
loop_
_entity.id
_entity.type
_entity.pdbx_description
1 polymer ?
#
loop_
_entity_poly.entity_id
_entity_poly.type
_entity_poly.pdbx_seq_one_letter_code
_entity_poly.pdbx_strand_id
1 'polypeptide(L)' 'MNWKIILGILLIFGASKEMISIIADYSSGQLEFWPFGADIACIAVIVLGLFLIRSGRKNKT' A
#
# COMPACT_ATOMS: atom_id res chain seq x y z
N MET A 1 6.25 19.11 -9.37
CA MET A 1 5.38 17.99 -8.94
C MET A 1 5.56 17.82 -7.43
N ASN A 2 4.50 17.64 -6.63
CA ASN A 2 4.65 17.62 -5.16
C ASN A 2 5.18 16.24 -4.71
N TRP A 3 6.36 16.19 -4.07
CA TRP A 3 7.04 14.95 -3.69
C TRP A 3 6.17 14.05 -2.78
N LYS A 4 5.34 14.65 -1.93
CA LYS A 4 4.38 13.93 -1.07
C LYS A 4 3.34 13.13 -1.88
N ILE A 5 2.93 13.66 -3.04
CA ILE A 5 2.00 12.97 -3.94
C ILE A 5 2.70 11.79 -4.62
N ILE A 6 3.95 11.97 -5.06
CA ILE A 6 4.74 10.90 -5.68
C ILE A 6 4.95 9.75 -4.68
N LEU A 7 5.38 10.05 -3.45
CA LEU A 7 5.55 9.05 -2.41
C LEU A 7 4.24 8.35 -2.05
N GLY A 8 3.13 9.09 -1.96
CA GLY A 8 1.84 8.47 -1.68
C GLY A 8 1.38 7.50 -2.76
N ILE A 9 1.63 7.82 -4.03
CA ILE A 9 1.36 6.89 -5.15
C ILE A 9 2.30 5.67 -5.08
N LEU A 10 3.59 5.89 -4.78
CA LEU A 10 4.58 4.82 -4.67
C LEU A 10 4.22 3.83 -3.55
N LEU A 11 3.77 4.33 -2.40
CA LEU A 11 3.32 3.52 -1.26
C LEU A 11 2.11 2.67 -1.63
N ILE A 12 1.10 3.26 -2.30
CA ILE A 12 -0.08 2.52 -2.75
C ILE A 12 0.32 1.43 -3.75
N PHE A 13 1.21 1.75 -4.70
CA PHE A 13 1.68 0.78 -5.68
C PHE A 13 2.47 -0.38 -5.04
N GLY A 14 3.35 -0.05 -4.08
CA GLY A 14 4.11 -1.06 -3.32
C GLY A 14 3.20 -1.98 -2.52
N ALA A 15 2.20 -1.43 -1.81
CA ALA A 15 1.21 -2.21 -1.07
C ALA A 15 0.43 -3.17 -1.97
N SER A 16 -0.02 -2.70 -3.14
CA SER A 16 -0.70 -3.56 -4.12
C SER A 16 0.20 -4.69 -4.63
N LYS A 17 1.49 -4.43 -4.87
CA LYS A 17 2.43 -5.47 -5.32
C LYS A 17 2.65 -6.54 -4.25
N GLU A 18 2.84 -6.14 -3.00
CA GLU A 18 2.97 -7.06 -1.87
C GLU A 18 1.72 -7.91 -1.69
N MET A 19 0.53 -7.30 -1.76
CA MET A 19 -0.74 -8.03 -1.69
C MET A 19 -0.85 -9.10 -2.79
N ILE A 20 -0.44 -8.78 -4.02
CA ILE A 20 -0.42 -9.74 -5.13
C ILE A 20 0.58 -10.87 -4.86
N SER A 21 1.76 -10.56 -4.30
CA SER A 21 2.76 -11.57 -3.93
C SER A 21 2.19 -12.54 -2.89
N ILE A 22 1.57 -12.02 -1.83
CA ILE A 22 0.95 -12.81 -0.77
C ILE A 22 -0.17 -13.70 -1.31
N ILE A 23 -1.00 -13.18 -2.22
CA ILE A 23 -2.03 -13.97 -2.90
C ILE A 23 -1.39 -15.12 -3.71
N ALA A 24 -0.32 -14.83 -4.43
CA ALA A 24 0.40 -15.84 -5.22
C ALA A 24 1.06 -16.90 -4.32
N ASP A 25 1.65 -16.50 -3.19
CA ASP A 25 2.28 -17.39 -2.22
C ASP A 25 1.24 -18.27 -1.51
N TYR A 26 0.06 -17.72 -1.23
CA TYR A 26 -1.08 -18.49 -0.72
C TYR A 26 -1.63 -19.47 -1.75
N SER A 27 -1.80 -19.02 -3.00
CA SER A 27 -2.29 -19.89 -4.08
C SER A 27 -1.31 -20.99 -4.47
N SER A 28 0.00 -20.77 -4.29
CA SER A 28 1.04 -21.77 -4.55
C SER A 28 1.26 -22.73 -3.39
N GLY A 29 0.55 -22.55 -2.26
CA GLY A 29 0.65 -23.39 -1.08
C GLY A 29 1.92 -23.15 -0.25
N GLN A 30 2.65 -22.05 -0.49
CA GLN A 30 3.77 -21.66 0.37
C GLN A 30 3.29 -21.09 1.72
N LEU A 31 2.10 -20.49 1.74
CA LEU A 31 1.44 -20.06 2.97
C LEU A 31 0.39 -21.08 3.38
N GLU A 32 0.57 -21.66 4.57
CA GLU A 32 -0.35 -22.64 5.15
C GLU A 32 -1.68 -22.00 5.59
N PHE A 33 -1.65 -20.70 5.93
CA PHE A 33 -2.81 -19.91 6.34
C PHE A 33 -2.75 -18.49 5.77
N TRP A 34 -3.94 -17.89 5.60
CA TRP A 34 -4.05 -16.52 5.11
C TRP A 34 -3.45 -15.51 6.12
N PRO A 35 -2.49 -14.67 5.70
CA PRO A 35 -1.84 -13.73 6.61
C PRO A 35 -2.71 -12.49 6.83
N PHE A 36 -3.62 -12.53 7.81
CA PHE A 36 -4.45 -11.37 8.19
C PHE A 36 -3.63 -10.11 8.53
N GLY A 37 -2.39 -10.28 9.00
CA GLY A 37 -1.47 -9.15 9.23
C GLY A 37 -1.14 -8.38 7.96
N ALA A 38 -1.12 -9.05 6.80
CA ALA A 38 -0.89 -8.41 5.51
C ALA A 38 -2.06 -7.51 5.09
N ASP A 39 -3.31 -7.92 5.36
CA ASP A 39 -4.49 -7.09 5.09
C ASP A 39 -4.44 -5.79 5.89
N ILE A 40 -4.12 -5.88 7.19
CA ILE A 40 -3.99 -4.72 8.07
C ILE A 40 -2.86 -3.81 7.60
N ALA A 41 -1.70 -4.37 7.24
CA ALA A 41 -0.57 -3.62 6.72
C ALA A 41 -0.91 -2.91 5.40
N CYS A 42 -1.60 -3.60 4.48
CA CYS A 42 -2.03 -3.04 3.20
C CYS A 42 -2.97 -1.86 3.41
N ILE A 43 -3.99 -2.01 4.25
CA ILE A 43 -4.92 -0.91 4.60
C ILE A 43 -4.17 0.27 5.23
N ALA A 44 -3.27 0.01 6.18
CA ALA A 44 -2.50 1.05 6.84
C ALA A 44 -1.63 1.84 5.85
N VAL A 45 -0.94 1.15 4.92
CA VAL A 45 -0.09 1.78 3.91
C VAL A 45 -0.91 2.57 2.89
N ILE A 46 -2.07 2.07 2.47
CA ILE A 46 -2.99 2.79 1.58
C ILE A 46 -3.49 4.08 2.25
N VAL A 47 -3.92 4.01 3.52
CA VAL A 47 -4.35 5.17 4.29
C VAL A 47 -3.22 6.21 4.41
N LEU A 48 -2.00 5.75 4.69
CA LEU A 48 -0.82 6.62 4.77
C LEU A 48 -0.53 7.30 3.42
N GLY A 49 -0.62 6.55 2.31
CA GLY A 49 -0.42 7.07 0.96
C GLY A 49 -1.47 8.12 0.59
N LEU A 50 -2.74 7.88 0.88
CA LEU A 50 -3.82 8.84 0.69
C LEU A 50 -3.65 10.10 1.55
N PHE A 51 -3.20 9.94 2.80
CA PHE A 51 -2.90 11.05 3.69
C PHE A 51 -1.77 11.94 3.13
N LEU A 52 -0.69 11.33 2.64
CA LEU A 52 0.43 12.03 2.00
C LEU A 52 -0.01 12.79 0.75
N ILE A 53 -0.83 12.17 -0.11
CA ILE A 53 -1.39 12.83 -1.30
C ILE A 53 -2.25 14.03 -0.89
N ARG A 54 -3.10 13.88 0.14
CA ARG A 54 -3.96 14.95 0.66
C ARG A 54 -3.15 16.10 1.25
N SER A 55 -2.10 15.81 2.03
CA SER A 55 -1.17 16.81 2.59
C SER A 55 -0.39 17.53 1.47
N GLY A 56 0.07 16.79 0.45
CA GLY A 56 0.73 17.34 -0.72
C GLY A 56 -0.16 18.23 -1.57
N ARG A 57 -1.46 17.92 -1.70
CA ARG A 57 -2.41 18.79 -2.37
C ARG A 57 -2.67 20.09 -1.60
N LYS A 58 -2.85 20.03 -0.29
CA LYS A 58 -3.08 21.23 0.56
C LYS A 58 -1.92 22.22 0.54
N ASN A 59 -0.66 21.73 0.48
CA ASN A 59 0.54 22.58 0.39
C ASN A 59 0.71 23.29 -0.98
N LYS A 60 -0.18 23.06 -1.94
CA LYS A 60 -0.13 23.65 -3.28
C LYS A 60 -1.20 24.73 -3.51
N THR A 61 -2.06 24.95 -2.52
CA THR A 61 -3.02 26.06 -2.38
C THR A 61 -2.44 27.08 -1.43
#